data_AF-A0A372JNL1-F1
#
_entry.id   AF-A0A372JNL1-F1
#
_cell.length_a   1.000
_cell.length_b   1.000
_cell.length_c   1.000
_cell.angle_alpha   90.00
_cell.angle_beta   90.00
_cell.angle_gamma   90.00
#
_symmetry.space_group_name_H-M   'P 1'
#
loop_
_entity.id
_entity.type
_entity.pdbx_description
1 polymer ?
#
loop_
_entity_poly.entity_id
_entity_poly.type
_entity_poly.pdbx_seq_one_letter_code
_entity_poly.pdbx_strand_id
1 'polypeptide(L)'
;MTLDGTNTWILCEPGAEEVVVVDPGPKDRVHLRRVLSEAEAGGRRVGLVLLTHGHPDHSAGAAVFAGMAGPDVKVRALDPRHRLGDEGLVEGDVVTAGGLDLRIMETPGHSDDSLTFWLPADRAILTGDTVLGYGSTVLEGGLGDYLASLDRLRRFAEDNDAAAVLPGHGPKLDDPLGAIDHYIAHRRERLAQVEAAVRAGARTAREVVEIVYADVDRNLWPAAEWSVQSQLDYLAARNRPQDPA
;
A
#
# COMPACT_ATOMS: atom_id res chain seq x y z
N MET A 1 -4.05 9.69 -2.18
CA MET A 1 -4.00 10.52 -3.41
C MET A 1 -3.99 9.53 -4.54
N THR A 2 -4.99 9.52 -5.43
CA THR A 2 -5.17 8.38 -6.33
C THR A 2 -4.31 8.37 -7.60
N LEU A 3 -3.36 9.30 -7.78
CA LEU A 3 -2.69 9.53 -9.08
C LEU A 3 -3.74 9.60 -10.21
N ASP A 4 -3.62 8.76 -11.24
CA ASP A 4 -4.59 8.62 -12.35
C ASP A 4 -5.83 7.76 -12.02
N GLY A 5 -5.84 7.10 -10.86
CA GLY A 5 -6.89 6.20 -10.36
C GLY A 5 -6.32 5.05 -9.53
N THR A 6 -7.20 4.31 -8.82
CA THR A 6 -6.84 3.07 -8.13
C THR A 6 -6.75 1.90 -9.12
N ASN A 7 -5.67 1.13 -9.02
CA ASN A 7 -5.51 -0.15 -9.70
C ASN A 7 -6.23 -1.23 -8.89
N THR A 8 -7.31 -1.76 -9.46
CA THR A 8 -7.97 -2.97 -8.97
C THR A 8 -7.39 -4.19 -9.69
N TRP A 9 -6.91 -5.18 -8.94
CA TRP A 9 -6.34 -6.40 -9.52
C TRP A 9 -7.36 -7.54 -9.52
N ILE A 10 -7.48 -8.22 -10.64
CA ILE A 10 -8.31 -9.42 -10.80
C ILE A 10 -7.36 -10.59 -11.05
N LEU A 11 -7.27 -11.48 -10.07
CA LEU A 11 -6.29 -12.57 -10.03
C LEU A 11 -6.98 -13.91 -10.24
N CYS A 12 -6.43 -14.75 -11.13
CA CYS A 12 -6.92 -16.10 -11.35
C CYS A 12 -5.85 -16.98 -12.00
N GLU A 13 -5.84 -18.26 -11.65
CA GLU A 13 -5.07 -19.25 -12.39
C GLU A 13 -5.67 -19.51 -13.79
N PRO A 14 -4.86 -19.94 -14.78
CA PRO A 14 -5.36 -20.31 -16.09
C PRO A 14 -6.47 -21.37 -16.02
N GLY A 15 -7.65 -21.05 -16.55
CA GLY A 15 -8.81 -21.94 -16.57
C GLY A 15 -9.59 -22.03 -15.25
N ALA A 16 -9.25 -21.23 -14.24
CA ALA A 16 -10.00 -21.16 -13.01
C ALA A 16 -11.42 -20.63 -13.24
N GLU A 17 -12.41 -21.22 -12.58
CA GLU A 17 -13.80 -20.73 -12.57
C GLU A 17 -13.99 -19.55 -11.61
N GLU A 18 -13.04 -19.34 -10.71
CA GLU A 18 -13.11 -18.39 -9.62
C GLU A 18 -11.94 -17.41 -9.65
N VAL A 19 -12.21 -16.14 -9.35
CA VAL A 19 -11.20 -15.08 -9.29
C VAL A 19 -11.17 -14.41 -7.91
N VAL A 20 -10.01 -13.86 -7.57
CA VAL A 20 -9.81 -12.98 -6.41
C VAL A 20 -9.71 -11.54 -6.90
N VAL A 21 -10.43 -10.63 -6.26
CA VAL A 21 -10.36 -9.19 -6.55
C VAL A 21 -9.63 -8.49 -5.41
N VAL A 22 -8.56 -7.77 -5.72
CA VAL A 22 -7.82 -6.95 -4.76
C VAL A 22 -8.16 -5.49 -4.97
N ASP A 23 -8.54 -4.80 -3.88
CA ASP A 23 -8.88 -3.38 -3.86
C ASP A 23 -9.90 -3.01 -4.96
N PRO A 24 -11.18 -3.38 -4.81
CA PRO A 24 -12.23 -3.11 -5.81
C PRO A 24 -12.51 -1.61 -6.01
N GLY A 25 -11.73 -0.73 -5.37
CA GLY A 25 -11.71 0.68 -5.67
C GLY A 25 -12.85 1.45 -5.03
N PRO A 26 -12.95 2.76 -5.27
CA PRO A 26 -13.83 3.63 -4.49
C PRO A 26 -15.29 3.20 -4.59
N LYS A 27 -16.13 3.78 -3.74
CA LYS A 27 -17.59 3.57 -3.75
C LYS A 27 -18.28 4.25 -4.95
N ASP A 28 -17.79 3.97 -6.16
CA ASP A 28 -18.33 4.39 -7.44
C ASP A 28 -18.97 3.18 -8.13
N ARG A 29 -20.29 3.20 -8.25
CA ARG A 29 -21.05 2.08 -8.84
C ARG A 29 -20.73 1.81 -10.31
N VAL A 30 -20.27 2.80 -11.08
CA VAL A 30 -19.87 2.61 -12.48
C VAL A 30 -18.55 1.86 -12.52
N HIS A 31 -17.58 2.24 -11.69
CA HIS A 31 -16.33 1.53 -11.53
C HIS A 31 -16.56 0.08 -11.07
N LEU A 32 -17.31 -0.14 -9.99
CA LEU A 32 -17.58 -1.47 -9.44
C LEU A 32 -18.24 -2.42 -10.45
N ARG A 33 -19.15 -1.90 -11.29
CA ARG A 33 -19.77 -2.71 -12.36
C ARG A 33 -18.77 -3.09 -13.45
N ARG A 34 -17.82 -2.22 -13.78
CA ARG A 34 -16.76 -2.53 -14.75
C ARG A 34 -15.85 -3.62 -14.20
N VAL A 35 -15.39 -3.47 -12.95
CA VAL A 35 -14.58 -4.50 -12.27
C VAL A 35 -15.31 -5.84 -12.26
N LEU A 36 -16.61 -5.86 -11.91
CA LEU A 36 -17.39 -7.09 -11.87
C LEU A 36 -17.52 -7.73 -13.26
N SER A 37 -17.82 -6.93 -14.29
CA SER A 37 -17.92 -7.40 -15.66
C SER A 37 -16.61 -8.02 -16.17
N GLU A 38 -15.46 -7.44 -15.82
CA GLU A 38 -14.15 -7.99 -16.20
C GLU A 38 -13.83 -9.27 -15.39
N ALA A 39 -14.17 -9.27 -14.10
CA ALA A 39 -13.97 -10.42 -13.22
C ALA A 39 -14.79 -11.64 -13.65
N GLU A 40 -16.01 -11.42 -14.15
CA GLU A 40 -16.92 -12.47 -14.62
C GLU A 40 -16.74 -12.80 -16.12
N ALA A 41 -15.89 -12.06 -16.84
CA ALA A 41 -15.64 -12.31 -18.25
C ALA A 41 -15.22 -13.77 -18.47
N GLY A 42 -15.73 -14.42 -19.52
CA GLY A 42 -15.43 -15.84 -19.78
C GLY A 42 -16.14 -16.83 -18.85
N GLY A 43 -17.16 -16.40 -18.08
CA GLY A 43 -17.99 -17.28 -17.24
C GLY A 43 -17.42 -17.56 -15.86
N ARG A 44 -16.44 -16.76 -15.42
CA ARG A 44 -15.85 -16.83 -14.08
C ARG A 44 -16.79 -16.19 -13.05
N ARG A 45 -16.55 -16.45 -11.77
CA ARG A 45 -17.20 -15.78 -10.63
C ARG A 45 -16.16 -15.19 -9.70
N VAL A 46 -16.52 -14.14 -8.97
CA VAL A 46 -15.68 -13.64 -7.87
C VAL A 46 -15.87 -14.57 -6.67
N GLY A 47 -14.78 -15.14 -6.17
CA GLY A 47 -14.80 -15.95 -4.95
C GLY A 47 -14.47 -15.16 -3.70
N LEU A 48 -13.59 -14.17 -3.83
CA LEU A 48 -13.01 -13.47 -2.70
C LEU A 48 -12.60 -12.05 -3.05
N VAL A 49 -12.77 -11.13 -2.10
CA VAL A 49 -12.23 -9.78 -2.14
C VAL A 49 -11.18 -9.64 -1.06
N LEU A 50 -10.01 -9.10 -1.43
CA LEU A 50 -8.94 -8.76 -0.50
C LEU A 50 -8.69 -7.26 -0.52
N LEU A 51 -8.33 -6.71 0.64
CA LEU A 51 -7.94 -5.30 0.76
C LEU A 51 -6.48 -5.18 1.20
N THR A 52 -5.73 -4.32 0.51
CA THR A 52 -4.37 -3.97 0.93
C THR A 52 -4.39 -3.10 2.17
N HIS A 53 -5.35 -2.17 2.29
CA HIS A 53 -5.54 -1.30 3.45
C HIS A 53 -6.90 -0.59 3.43
N GLY A 54 -7.19 0.16 4.50
CA GLY A 54 -8.48 0.78 4.76
C GLY A 54 -8.81 2.08 4.02
N HIS A 55 -7.91 2.66 3.23
CA HIS A 55 -8.19 3.97 2.60
C HIS A 55 -9.39 3.92 1.64
N PRO A 56 -10.20 4.99 1.55
CA PRO A 56 -11.51 4.93 0.88
C PRO A 56 -11.45 4.59 -0.61
N ASP A 57 -10.38 4.98 -1.29
CA ASP A 57 -10.11 4.68 -2.68
C ASP A 57 -9.75 3.21 -2.95
N HIS A 58 -9.47 2.42 -1.91
CA HIS A 58 -9.26 0.97 -1.99
C HIS A 58 -10.45 0.20 -1.41
N SER A 59 -10.95 0.63 -0.24
CA SER A 59 -11.83 -0.16 0.62
C SER A 59 -13.32 0.21 0.53
N ALA A 60 -13.67 1.46 0.19
CA ALA A 60 -15.04 1.95 0.38
C ALA A 60 -16.07 1.26 -0.51
N GLY A 61 -15.64 0.72 -1.66
CA GLY A 61 -16.46 -0.05 -2.58
C GLY A 61 -16.63 -1.53 -2.19
N ALA A 62 -15.81 -2.08 -1.30
CA ALA A 62 -15.64 -3.52 -1.13
C ALA A 62 -16.91 -4.26 -0.71
N ALA A 63 -17.64 -3.78 0.29
CA ALA A 63 -18.89 -4.41 0.73
C ALA A 63 -19.99 -4.33 -0.34
N VAL A 64 -20.04 -3.23 -1.10
CA VAL A 64 -21.00 -3.07 -2.22
C VAL A 64 -20.63 -4.02 -3.36
N PHE A 65 -19.34 -4.10 -3.70
CA PHE A 65 -18.82 -4.99 -4.73
C PHE A 65 -19.10 -6.46 -4.40
N ALA A 66 -18.78 -6.90 -3.19
CA ALA A 66 -19.07 -8.26 -2.72
C ALA A 66 -20.57 -8.59 -2.84
N GLY A 67 -21.45 -7.69 -2.38
CA GLY A 67 -22.89 -7.86 -2.51
C GLY A 67 -23.41 -7.88 -3.96
N MET A 68 -22.70 -7.24 -4.90
CA MET A 68 -23.02 -7.33 -6.33
C MET A 68 -22.55 -8.66 -6.94
N ALA A 69 -21.40 -9.16 -6.49
CA ALA A 69 -20.79 -10.38 -7.00
C ALA A 69 -21.45 -11.67 -6.48
N GLY A 70 -22.00 -11.64 -5.26
CA GLY A 70 -22.79 -12.75 -4.73
C GLY A 70 -22.90 -12.75 -3.20
N PRO A 71 -23.91 -13.45 -2.64
CA PRO A 71 -24.16 -13.47 -1.20
C PRO A 71 -23.04 -14.14 -0.38
N ASP A 72 -22.25 -15.01 -1.01
CA ASP A 72 -21.18 -15.76 -0.35
C ASP A 72 -19.81 -15.08 -0.43
N VAL A 73 -19.68 -14.03 -1.25
CA VAL A 73 -18.41 -13.32 -1.44
C VAL A 73 -18.03 -12.57 -0.17
N LYS A 74 -16.85 -12.86 0.36
CA LYS A 74 -16.30 -12.24 1.57
C LYS A 74 -15.29 -11.16 1.22
N VAL A 75 -15.09 -10.24 2.16
CA VAL A 75 -14.02 -9.23 2.11
C VAL A 75 -13.09 -9.52 3.27
N ARG A 76 -11.81 -9.82 2.98
CA ARG A 76 -10.77 -10.00 3.98
C ARG A 76 -9.83 -8.79 3.97
N ALA A 77 -9.49 -8.33 5.16
CA ALA A 77 -8.62 -7.18 5.40
C ALA A 77 -7.91 -7.35 6.73
N LEU A 78 -6.78 -6.67 6.92
CA LEU A 78 -6.10 -6.63 8.22
C LEU A 78 -6.99 -5.94 9.26
N ASP A 79 -7.56 -4.77 8.94
CA ASP A 79 -8.46 -4.06 9.84
C ASP A 79 -9.88 -4.69 9.84
N PRO A 80 -10.39 -5.14 11.01
CA PRO A 80 -11.75 -5.69 11.14
C PRO A 80 -12.88 -4.78 10.62
N ARG A 81 -12.69 -3.46 10.61
CA ARG A 81 -13.69 -2.49 10.16
C ARG A 81 -14.00 -2.61 8.67
N HIS A 82 -13.08 -3.17 7.89
CA HIS A 82 -13.21 -3.32 6.44
C HIS A 82 -13.58 -4.74 6.00
N ARG A 83 -13.79 -5.66 6.95
CA ARG A 83 -14.13 -7.06 6.66
C ARG A 83 -15.62 -7.25 6.39
N LEU A 84 -15.92 -8.26 5.58
CA LEU A 84 -17.25 -8.83 5.42
C LEU A 84 -17.15 -10.33 5.66
N GLY A 85 -17.53 -10.77 6.85
CA GLY A 85 -17.24 -12.09 7.39
C GLY A 85 -16.25 -12.01 8.55
N ASP A 86 -15.91 -13.17 9.13
CA ASP A 86 -15.11 -13.25 10.35
C ASP A 86 -13.60 -13.41 10.10
N GLU A 87 -13.21 -13.79 8.88
CA GLU A 87 -11.83 -14.08 8.51
C GLU A 87 -11.06 -12.81 8.13
N GLY A 88 -9.90 -12.61 8.76
CA GLY A 88 -8.99 -11.50 8.49
C GLY A 88 -7.83 -11.88 7.59
N LEU A 89 -6.88 -10.96 7.45
CA LEU A 89 -5.55 -11.21 6.90
C LEU A 89 -4.52 -10.82 7.96
N VAL A 90 -3.47 -11.61 8.11
CA VAL A 90 -2.31 -11.30 8.98
C VAL A 90 -0.98 -11.67 8.29
N GLU A 91 0.12 -11.18 8.83
CA GLU A 91 1.47 -11.52 8.38
C GLU A 91 1.67 -13.04 8.19
N GLY A 92 2.18 -13.43 7.02
CA GLY A 92 2.55 -14.81 6.72
C GLY A 92 1.40 -15.72 6.29
N ASP A 93 0.15 -15.25 6.31
CA ASP A 93 -0.98 -16.00 5.78
C ASP A 93 -0.76 -16.37 4.30
N VAL A 94 -1.30 -17.53 3.92
CA VAL A 94 -1.44 -17.93 2.52
C VAL A 94 -2.93 -18.01 2.22
N VAL A 95 -3.40 -17.18 1.29
CA VAL A 95 -4.78 -17.21 0.83
C VAL A 95 -4.86 -18.08 -0.43
N THR A 96 -5.70 -19.10 -0.36
CA THR A 96 -5.98 -20.04 -1.46
C THR A 96 -7.40 -19.83 -1.98
N ALA A 97 -7.57 -19.49 -3.26
CA ALA A 97 -8.89 -19.32 -3.88
C ALA A 97 -8.84 -19.60 -5.39
N GLY A 98 -9.75 -20.40 -5.93
CA GLY A 98 -9.70 -20.77 -7.36
C GLY A 98 -8.40 -21.43 -7.84
N GLY A 99 -7.59 -22.00 -6.92
CA GLY A 99 -6.25 -22.54 -7.21
C GLY A 99 -5.12 -21.51 -7.16
N LEU A 100 -5.44 -20.22 -7.00
CA LEU A 100 -4.46 -19.15 -6.76
C LEU A 100 -3.90 -19.26 -5.34
N ASP A 101 -2.59 -19.15 -5.22
CA ASP A 101 -1.88 -18.98 -3.95
C ASP A 101 -1.27 -17.58 -3.88
N LEU A 102 -1.55 -16.85 -2.80
CA LEU A 102 -0.89 -15.58 -2.50
C LEU A 102 -0.49 -15.50 -1.03
N ARG A 103 0.68 -14.91 -0.77
CA ARG A 103 1.21 -14.76 0.58
C ARG A 103 1.10 -13.32 1.05
N ILE A 104 0.65 -13.14 2.29
CA ILE A 104 0.45 -11.84 2.92
C ILE A 104 1.73 -11.40 3.65
N MET A 105 2.09 -10.12 3.50
CA MET A 105 3.09 -9.43 4.31
C MET A 105 2.51 -8.13 4.84
N GLU A 106 2.60 -7.92 6.15
CA GLU A 106 2.29 -6.63 6.77
C GLU A 106 3.41 -5.63 6.48
N THR A 107 3.04 -4.49 5.92
CA THR A 107 3.95 -3.42 5.54
C THR A 107 3.46 -2.07 6.08
N PRO A 108 3.34 -1.92 7.41
CA PRO A 108 2.86 -0.69 8.02
C PRO A 108 3.76 0.49 7.70
N GLY A 109 3.18 1.68 7.75
CA GLY A 109 3.88 2.96 7.59
C GLY A 109 3.17 3.92 6.66
N HIS A 110 2.64 3.44 5.54
CA HIS A 110 1.65 4.21 4.77
C HIS A 110 0.37 4.37 5.60
N SER A 111 -0.22 3.25 5.97
CA SER A 111 -1.21 3.10 7.05
C SER A 111 -0.76 2.00 8.02
N ASP A 112 -1.37 1.93 9.20
CA ASP A 112 -1.08 0.88 10.17
C ASP A 112 -1.56 -0.51 9.71
N ASP A 113 -2.57 -0.55 8.84
CA ASP A 113 -3.18 -1.77 8.31
C ASP A 113 -2.69 -2.13 6.90
N SER A 114 -1.60 -1.51 6.43
CA SER A 114 -1.04 -1.75 5.10
C SER A 114 -0.49 -3.17 4.93
N LEU A 115 -0.92 -3.83 3.87
CA LEU A 115 -0.47 -5.15 3.42
C LEU A 115 0.12 -5.09 2.01
N THR A 116 1.05 -6.01 1.74
CA THR A 116 1.47 -6.38 0.39
C THR A 116 1.22 -7.86 0.15
N PHE A 117 0.93 -8.22 -1.10
CA PHE A 117 0.64 -9.60 -1.48
C PHE A 117 1.68 -10.13 -2.47
N TRP A 118 2.33 -11.23 -2.13
CA TRP A 118 3.24 -11.94 -3.02
C TRP A 118 2.47 -12.98 -3.85
N LEU A 119 2.67 -12.93 -5.17
CA LEU A 119 2.17 -13.89 -6.15
C LEU A 119 3.33 -14.76 -6.63
N PRO A 120 3.51 -15.99 -6.10
CA PRO A 120 4.65 -16.84 -6.44
C PRO A 120 4.70 -17.21 -7.93
N ALA A 121 3.54 -17.48 -8.55
CA ALA A 121 3.45 -17.91 -9.94
C ALA A 121 3.95 -16.83 -10.93
N ASP A 122 3.61 -15.56 -10.66
CA ASP A 122 4.02 -14.41 -11.47
C ASP A 122 5.34 -13.78 -11.02
N ARG A 123 5.88 -14.23 -9.88
CA ARG A 123 6.97 -13.58 -9.16
C ARG A 123 6.71 -12.07 -8.95
N ALA A 124 5.47 -11.71 -8.62
CA ALA A 124 5.02 -10.32 -8.55
C ALA A 124 4.55 -9.94 -7.14
N ILE A 125 4.76 -8.68 -6.75
CA ILE A 125 4.33 -8.14 -5.46
C ILE A 125 3.25 -7.07 -5.71
N LEU A 126 2.05 -7.27 -5.19
CA LEU A 126 1.04 -6.22 -5.08
C LEU A 126 1.36 -5.37 -3.87
N THR A 127 1.64 -4.08 -4.08
CA THR A 127 2.19 -3.22 -3.03
C THR A 127 1.16 -2.30 -2.38
N GLY A 128 -0.07 -2.24 -2.89
CA GLY A 128 -1.03 -1.20 -2.52
C GLY A 128 -0.34 0.16 -2.59
N ASP A 129 -0.42 0.92 -1.49
CA ASP A 129 0.20 2.24 -1.39
C ASP A 129 1.57 2.26 -0.70
N THR A 130 2.15 1.08 -0.45
CA THR A 130 3.51 0.97 0.10
C THR A 130 4.56 1.44 -0.91
N VAL A 131 4.43 1.04 -2.18
CA VAL A 131 5.26 1.49 -3.31
C VAL A 131 4.32 1.75 -4.48
N LEU A 132 4.39 2.95 -5.06
CA LEU A 132 3.55 3.37 -6.19
C LEU A 132 4.32 3.26 -7.50
N GLY A 133 3.60 3.27 -8.62
CA GLY A 133 4.20 3.24 -9.96
C GLY A 133 4.97 4.52 -10.33
N TYR A 134 4.69 5.64 -9.68
CA TYR A 134 5.52 6.84 -9.75
C TYR A 134 5.25 7.76 -8.56
N GLY A 135 6.15 8.73 -8.36
CA GLY A 135 6.06 9.67 -7.25
C GLY A 135 6.43 9.01 -5.92
N SER A 136 5.74 9.39 -4.85
CA SER A 136 5.95 8.86 -3.50
C SER A 136 4.60 8.74 -2.80
N THR A 137 4.52 7.87 -1.78
CA THR A 137 3.32 7.70 -0.96
C THR A 137 3.22 8.77 0.13
N VAL A 138 2.02 8.93 0.71
CA VAL A 138 1.82 9.70 1.95
C VAL A 138 2.05 8.76 3.14
N LEU A 139 2.54 9.28 4.27
CA LEU A 139 2.70 8.52 5.50
C LEU A 139 1.68 9.03 6.52
N GLU A 140 0.69 8.21 6.83
CA GLU A 140 -0.17 8.42 8.00
C GLU A 140 0.40 7.68 9.22
N GLY A 141 1.10 6.57 8.98
CA GLY A 141 1.89 5.88 9.98
C GLY A 141 3.26 6.52 10.25
N GLY A 142 4.09 5.80 10.98
CA GLY A 142 5.45 6.23 11.32
C GLY A 142 6.45 6.00 10.19
N LEU A 143 7.34 6.97 9.96
CA LEU A 143 8.48 6.80 9.05
C LEU A 143 9.35 5.58 9.41
N GLY A 144 9.51 5.30 10.70
CA GLY A 144 10.30 4.17 11.18
C GLY A 144 9.74 2.84 10.69
N ASP A 145 8.43 2.63 10.86
CA ASP A 145 7.73 1.43 10.38
C ASP A 145 7.78 1.34 8.86
N TYR A 146 7.58 2.47 8.17
CA TYR A 146 7.64 2.52 6.71
C TYR A 146 9.02 2.11 6.17
N LEU A 147 10.11 2.65 6.73
CA LEU A 147 11.48 2.29 6.33
C LEU A 147 11.78 0.82 6.64
N ALA A 148 11.33 0.31 7.80
CA ALA A 148 11.49 -1.10 8.15
C ALA A 148 10.69 -2.02 7.20
N SER A 149 9.50 -1.60 6.79
CA SER A 149 8.67 -2.29 5.78
C SER A 149 9.36 -2.31 4.42
N LEU A 150 9.94 -1.19 3.96
CA LEU A 150 10.71 -1.15 2.72
C LEU A 150 11.97 -2.04 2.78
N ASP A 151 12.72 -2.01 3.88
CA ASP A 151 13.92 -2.85 4.06
C ASP A 151 13.58 -4.35 4.12
N ARG A 152 12.42 -4.72 4.68
CA ARG A 152 11.89 -6.10 4.63
C ARG A 152 11.45 -6.47 3.22
N LEU A 153 10.67 -5.61 2.57
CA LEU A 153 10.15 -5.84 1.23
C LEU A 153 11.26 -5.99 0.20
N ARG A 154 12.31 -5.16 0.29
CA ARG A 154 13.51 -5.24 -0.55
C ARG A 154 14.21 -6.58 -0.43
N ARG A 155 14.48 -7.02 0.80
CA ARG A 155 15.13 -8.33 1.06
C ARG A 155 14.26 -9.47 0.57
N PHE A 156 12.96 -9.41 0.84
CA PHE A 156 12.01 -10.41 0.35
C PHE A 156 12.00 -10.48 -1.19
N ALA A 157 11.96 -9.33 -1.86
CA ALA A 157 11.99 -9.24 -3.32
C ALA A 157 13.29 -9.83 -3.89
N GLU A 158 14.43 -9.58 -3.24
CA GLU A 158 15.73 -10.15 -3.63
C GLU A 158 15.77 -11.68 -3.41
N ASP A 159 15.38 -12.15 -2.23
CA ASP A 159 15.41 -13.56 -1.85
C ASP A 159 14.46 -14.44 -2.70
N ASN A 160 13.38 -13.84 -3.22
CA ASN A 160 12.37 -14.53 -4.03
C ASN A 160 12.47 -14.21 -5.53
N ASP A 161 13.53 -13.51 -5.95
CA ASP A 161 13.75 -13.11 -7.34
C ASP A 161 12.50 -12.42 -7.93
N ALA A 162 11.95 -11.42 -7.24
CA ALA A 162 10.74 -10.73 -7.68
C ALA A 162 10.98 -10.05 -9.04
N ALA A 163 10.03 -10.27 -9.97
CA ALA A 163 10.08 -9.78 -11.33
C ALA A 163 9.21 -8.54 -11.56
N ALA A 164 8.25 -8.25 -10.68
CA ALA A 164 7.36 -7.11 -10.84
C ALA A 164 6.80 -6.54 -9.54
N VAL A 165 6.55 -5.24 -9.54
CA VAL A 165 5.69 -4.53 -8.58
C VAL A 165 4.39 -4.13 -9.27
N LEU A 166 3.28 -4.45 -8.61
CA LEU A 166 1.91 -4.19 -9.03
C LEU A 166 1.28 -3.19 -8.04
N PRO A 167 1.46 -1.88 -8.27
CA PRO A 167 1.11 -0.88 -7.27
C PRO A 167 -0.40 -0.62 -7.20
N GLY A 168 -0.84 -0.03 -6.09
CA GLY A 168 -2.20 0.51 -5.93
C GLY A 168 -2.49 1.68 -6.87
N HIS A 169 -1.46 2.42 -7.27
CA HIS A 169 -1.55 3.53 -8.21
C HIS A 169 -0.37 3.58 -9.18
N GLY A 170 -0.62 4.02 -10.41
CA GLY A 170 0.42 4.15 -11.45
C GLY A 170 0.72 2.84 -12.19
N PRO A 171 1.72 2.82 -13.09
CA PRO A 171 2.02 1.66 -13.91
C PRO A 171 2.68 0.53 -13.10
N LYS A 172 2.56 -0.69 -13.62
CA LYS A 172 3.41 -1.82 -13.23
C LYS A 172 4.89 -1.43 -13.38
N LEU A 173 5.72 -1.88 -12.45
CA LEU A 173 7.17 -1.73 -12.51
C LEU A 173 7.83 -3.10 -12.70
N ASP A 174 8.68 -3.22 -13.72
CA ASP A 174 9.41 -4.45 -14.05
C ASP A 174 10.78 -4.56 -13.35
N ASP A 175 11.16 -3.55 -12.57
CA ASP A 175 12.36 -3.54 -11.71
C ASP A 175 11.97 -3.31 -10.23
N PRO A 176 11.58 -4.37 -9.50
CA PRO A 176 11.18 -4.25 -8.10
C PRO A 176 12.27 -3.70 -7.20
N LEU A 177 13.51 -4.17 -7.36
CA LEU A 177 14.62 -3.76 -6.51
C LEU A 177 14.95 -2.29 -6.73
N GLY A 178 15.05 -1.85 -7.99
CA GLY A 178 15.27 -0.45 -8.32
C GLY A 178 14.15 0.46 -7.82
N ALA A 179 12.89 0.03 -7.92
CA ALA A 179 11.74 0.78 -7.40
C ALA A 179 11.81 0.95 -5.87
N ILE A 180 12.07 -0.14 -5.13
CA ILE A 180 12.14 -0.10 -3.67
C ILE A 180 13.37 0.69 -3.20
N ASP A 181 14.53 0.49 -3.84
CA ASP A 181 15.76 1.23 -3.54
C ASP A 181 15.59 2.74 -3.79
N HIS A 182 14.89 3.12 -4.86
CA HIS A 182 14.53 4.52 -5.12
C HIS A 182 13.70 5.11 -3.99
N TYR A 183 12.68 4.38 -3.51
CA TYR A 183 11.85 4.81 -2.39
C TYR A 183 12.66 4.96 -1.09
N ILE A 184 13.52 4.00 -0.77
CA ILE A 184 14.41 4.07 0.41
C ILE A 184 15.32 5.29 0.31
N ALA A 185 15.98 5.48 -0.84
CA ALA A 185 16.88 6.61 -1.07
C ALA A 185 16.14 7.95 -0.95
N HIS A 186 14.97 8.08 -1.59
CA HIS A 186 14.13 9.27 -1.54
C HIS A 186 13.73 9.64 -0.10
N ARG A 187 13.32 8.65 0.71
CA ARG A 187 12.93 8.88 2.11
C ARG A 187 14.11 9.29 2.97
N ARG A 188 15.27 8.66 2.79
CA ARG A 188 16.50 9.01 3.54
C ARG A 188 17.00 10.39 3.17
N GLU A 189 16.97 10.76 1.89
CA GLU A 189 17.32 12.11 1.43
C GLU A 189 16.40 13.16 2.05
N ARG A 190 15.08 12.93 2.00
CA ARG A 190 14.10 13.87 2.57
C ARG A 190 14.28 14.01 4.09
N LEU A 191 14.53 12.90 4.79
CA LEU A 191 14.84 12.92 6.23
C LEU A 191 16.10 13.74 6.51
N ALA A 192 17.16 13.60 5.73
CA ALA A 192 18.40 14.37 5.89
C ALA A 192 18.18 15.88 5.68
N GLN A 193 17.30 16.26 4.75
CA GLN A 193 16.89 17.67 4.55
C GLN A 193 16.15 18.21 5.77
N VAL A 194 15.23 17.43 6.35
CA VAL A 194 14.55 17.81 7.61
C VAL A 194 15.52 17.93 8.77
N GLU A 195 16.44 16.98 8.94
CA GLU A 195 17.49 17.06 9.96
C GLU A 195 18.36 18.31 9.80
N ALA A 196 18.67 18.71 8.56
CA ALA A 196 19.41 19.93 8.27
C ALA A 196 18.60 21.19 8.64
N ALA A 197 17.31 21.24 8.29
CA ALA A 197 16.42 22.35 8.65
C ALA A 197 16.28 22.51 10.18
N VAL A 198 16.13 21.40 10.90
CA VAL A 198 16.09 21.40 12.38
C VAL A 198 17.41 21.89 12.99
N ARG A 199 18.56 21.45 12.45
CA ARG A 199 19.88 21.96 12.88
C ARG A 199 20.06 23.44 12.60
N ALA A 200 19.46 23.95 11.51
CA ALA A 200 19.45 25.36 11.17
C ALA A 200 18.48 26.21 12.02
N GLY A 201 17.66 25.58 12.87
CA GLY A 201 16.83 26.25 13.86
C GLY A 201 15.32 26.04 13.72
N ALA A 202 14.84 25.34 12.69
CA ALA A 202 13.42 25.04 12.55
C ALA A 202 12.92 24.18 13.73
N ARG A 203 11.74 24.53 14.26
CA ARG A 203 11.11 23.92 15.44
C ARG A 203 9.78 23.27 15.14
N THR A 204 9.12 23.66 14.04
CA THR A 204 7.79 23.18 13.66
C THR A 204 7.81 22.53 12.27
N ALA A 205 6.83 21.65 12.01
CA ALA A 205 6.66 21.05 10.69
C ALA A 205 6.47 22.12 9.60
N ARG A 206 5.71 23.19 9.89
CA ARG A 206 5.52 24.32 8.97
C ARG A 206 6.83 25.02 8.61
N GLU A 207 7.69 25.33 9.59
CA GLU A 207 8.99 25.97 9.32
C GLU A 207 9.90 25.08 8.49
N VAL A 208 9.89 23.77 8.73
CA VAL A 208 10.64 22.82 7.91
C VAL A 208 10.07 22.76 6.49
N VAL A 209 8.74 22.75 6.32
CA VAL A 209 8.10 22.78 4.99
C VAL A 209 8.48 24.04 4.22
N GLU A 210 8.48 25.21 4.87
CA GLU A 210 8.91 26.48 4.27
C GLU A 210 10.35 26.46 3.73
N ILE A 211 11.22 25.64 4.32
CA ILE A 211 12.62 25.49 3.91
C ILE A 211 12.78 24.39 2.86
N VAL A 212 12.25 23.19 3.15
CA VAL A 212 12.52 21.95 2.39
C VAL A 212 11.62 21.81 1.16
N TYR A 213 10.46 22.44 1.16
CA TYR A 213 9.45 22.38 0.10
C TYR A 213 9.20 23.76 -0.52
N ALA A 214 10.19 24.66 -0.45
CA ALA A 214 10.08 26.05 -0.92
C ALA A 214 9.74 26.16 -2.43
N ASP A 215 10.13 25.16 -3.22
CA ASP A 215 9.90 25.03 -4.65
C ASP A 215 8.63 24.22 -5.01
N VAL A 216 7.93 23.69 -4.01
CA VAL A 216 6.68 22.94 -4.19
C VAL A 216 5.48 23.87 -4.08
N ASP A 217 4.45 23.63 -4.90
CA ASP A 217 3.18 24.35 -4.84
C ASP A 217 2.63 24.35 -3.40
N ARG A 218 2.29 25.55 -2.89
CA ARG A 218 1.78 25.75 -1.53
C ARG A 218 0.48 25.00 -1.24
N ASN A 219 -0.29 24.65 -2.27
CA ASN A 219 -1.47 23.81 -2.13
C ASN A 219 -1.14 22.41 -1.62
N LEU A 220 0.10 21.93 -1.82
CA LEU A 220 0.58 20.63 -1.36
C LEU A 220 1.23 20.69 0.04
N TRP A 221 1.46 21.90 0.57
CA TRP A 221 2.14 22.06 1.86
C TRP A 221 1.41 21.43 3.05
N PRO A 222 0.06 21.47 3.15
CA PRO A 222 -0.63 20.77 4.24
C PRO A 222 -0.34 19.27 4.28
N ALA A 223 -0.24 18.61 3.13
CA ALA A 223 0.14 17.20 3.06
C ALA A 223 1.62 16.98 3.37
N ALA A 224 2.49 17.89 2.92
CA ALA A 224 3.91 17.87 3.25
C ALA A 224 4.16 18.01 4.76
N GLU A 225 3.36 18.84 5.46
CA GLU A 225 3.45 19.01 6.92
C GLU A 225 3.22 17.70 7.67
N TRP A 226 2.29 16.84 7.23
CA TRP A 226 2.08 15.52 7.84
C TRP A 226 3.32 14.63 7.69
N SER A 227 3.88 14.58 6.47
CA SER A 227 5.10 13.82 6.21
C SER A 227 6.29 14.33 7.04
N VAL A 228 6.43 15.66 7.17
CA VAL A 228 7.47 16.28 7.97
C VAL A 228 7.25 16.02 9.46
N GLN A 229 6.00 16.06 9.95
CA GLN A 229 5.70 15.74 11.34
C GLN A 229 6.12 14.30 11.69
N SER A 230 5.79 13.33 10.83
CA SER A 230 6.23 11.92 10.99
C SER A 230 7.76 11.80 11.03
N GLN A 231 8.49 12.61 10.24
CA GLN A 231 9.96 12.67 10.28
C GLN A 231 10.49 13.28 11.58
N LEU A 232 9.88 14.36 12.07
CA LEU A 232 10.26 14.98 13.35
C LEU A 232 10.05 14.02 14.53
N ASP A 233 8.93 13.30 14.53
CA ASP A 233 8.61 12.30 15.56
C ASP A 233 9.63 11.14 15.53
N TYR A 234 9.99 10.67 14.33
CA TYR A 234 11.04 9.67 14.14
C TYR A 234 12.40 10.13 14.68
N LEU A 235 12.81 11.37 14.39
CA LEU A 235 14.07 11.93 14.90
C LEU A 235 14.04 12.09 16.42
N ALA A 236 12.92 12.52 16.98
CA ALA A 236 12.76 12.64 18.42
C ALA A 236 12.86 11.28 19.13
N ALA A 237 12.25 10.23 18.56
CA ALA A 237 12.35 8.87 19.07
C ALA A 237 13.79 8.33 19.01
N ARG A 238 14.50 8.56 17.89
CA ARG A 238 15.91 8.13 17.71
C ARG A 238 16.87 8.80 18.69
N ASN A 239 16.58 10.04 19.08
CA ASN A 239 17.42 10.84 19.98
C ASN A 239 17.07 10.67 21.46
N ARG A 240 16.04 9.88 21.82
CA ARG A 240 15.81 9.54 23.23
C ARG A 240 16.98 8.67 23.71
N PRO A 241 17.57 8.96 24.88
CA PRO A 241 18.47 8.02 25.52
C PRO A 241 17.71 6.71 25.70
N GLN A 242 18.31 5.59 25.27
CA GLN A 242 17.79 4.30 25.67
C GLN A 242 18.00 4.19 27.18
N ASP A 243 16.91 4.08 27.94
CA ASP A 243 17.01 3.79 29.37
C ASP A 243 17.80 2.48 29.52
N PRO A 244 18.85 2.45 30.36
CA PRO A 244 19.56 1.21 30.62
C PRO A 244 18.58 0.22 31.28
N ALA A 245 18.48 -0.97 30.67
CA ALA A 245 17.73 -2.11 31.20
C ALA A 245 18.22 -2.57 32.58
#